data_AF-A0A0J9SLN1-F1
#
_entry.id   AF-A0A0J9SLN1-F1
#
_cell.length_a   1.000
_cell.length_b   1.000
_cell.length_c   1.000
_cell.angle_alpha   90.00
_cell.angle_beta   90.00
_cell.angle_gamma   90.00
#
_symmetry.space_group_name_H-M   'P 1'
#
loop_
_entity.id
_entity.type
_entity.pdbx_description
1 polymer ?
#
loop_
_entity_poly.entity_id
_entity_poly.type
_entity_poly.pdbx_seq_one_letter_code
_entity_poly.pdbx_strand_id
1 'polypeptide(L)'
;MISLYRDLLSLWRNSSCCEKNSDNRCIKNVIIEFDKELLKNKKELYDFSEYYNSVKNVWGTTKCQNAENLCKYINYVIKLYKKIRQRRHLKYNEKYINEMIILEKALVNGNDANFIKEKCPLVDINAVLNMKIKTLQMSENGEGNIILRENLESRNARKKFNDNVLNGLTEYGKYKKFNIENVEETMKNKCFKDIKKLDIKYNWAKELCGKLATYLVKLHSIDGLEGNNNDRCAYLNYWIFDQIMNITGSDDKNVIDGFVLNELNKVVYQLNNTCFYYFDGNFHEWDEEKYLHDFFKNFNEILDKTQTFNNNSQTYCDYIHHINNIYEKYLDRCCIYFYEDEPLNKCEKYFNCDQAYNPYNIYTKLYCKGDEKPEIFFKKVEQPKPIDYNVKTITKLSAGGSCNKFLCDPYYIFVLGTFMVMGTLLMLLVFNKV
;
A
#
# COMPACT_ATOMS: atom_id res chain seq x y z
N MET A 1 21.13 7.88 -4.39
CA MET A 1 19.95 7.52 -5.20
C MET A 1 18.82 8.54 -5.03
N ILE A 2 18.59 9.06 -3.81
CA ILE A 2 17.60 10.12 -3.53
C ILE A 2 17.82 11.41 -4.36
N SER A 3 19.07 11.82 -4.60
CA SER A 3 19.34 13.00 -5.46
C SER A 3 18.85 12.79 -6.89
N LEU A 4 19.04 11.60 -7.46
CA LEU A 4 18.61 11.29 -8.82
C LEU A 4 17.08 11.33 -8.98
N TYR A 5 16.34 10.94 -7.94
CA TYR A 5 14.89 11.10 -7.89
C TYR A 5 14.46 12.55 -7.74
N ARG A 6 15.17 13.36 -6.95
CA ARG A 6 14.91 14.82 -6.87
C ARG A 6 15.12 15.49 -8.22
N ASP A 7 16.18 15.10 -8.93
CA ASP A 7 16.49 15.61 -10.27
C ASP A 7 15.41 15.19 -11.28
N LEU A 8 14.99 13.91 -11.28
CA LEU A 8 13.89 13.42 -12.11
C LEU A 8 12.56 14.15 -11.83
N LEU A 9 12.22 14.37 -10.56
CA LEU A 9 11.03 15.11 -10.16
C LEU A 9 11.09 16.57 -10.63
N SER A 10 12.26 17.19 -10.59
CA SER A 10 12.46 18.56 -11.09
C SER A 10 12.27 18.63 -12.61
N LEU A 11 12.82 17.67 -13.36
CA LEU A 11 12.65 17.56 -14.81
C LEU A 11 11.19 17.36 -15.17
N TRP A 12 10.51 16.47 -14.46
CA TRP A 12 9.10 16.19 -14.70
C TRP A 12 8.21 17.41 -14.43
N ARG A 13 8.42 18.14 -13.33
CA ARG A 13 7.69 19.39 -13.01
C ARG A 13 7.85 20.47 -14.07
N ASN A 14 9.00 20.49 -14.74
CA ASN A 14 9.32 21.46 -15.79
C ASN A 14 8.94 20.96 -17.20
N SER A 15 8.46 19.72 -17.33
CA SER A 15 8.07 19.13 -18.62
C SER A 15 6.62 19.47 -18.99
N SER A 16 6.29 19.31 -20.28
CA SER A 16 4.91 19.39 -20.78
C SER A 16 3.99 18.28 -20.23
N CYS A 17 4.54 17.26 -19.56
CA CYS A 17 3.78 16.19 -18.92
C CYS A 17 3.15 16.59 -17.57
N CYS A 18 3.58 17.71 -16.98
CA CYS A 18 2.96 18.29 -15.79
C CYS A 18 1.86 19.28 -16.22
N GLU A 19 0.63 18.80 -16.35
CA GLU A 19 -0.54 19.68 -16.51
C GLU A 19 -0.75 20.44 -15.21
N LYS A 20 -0.81 21.78 -15.27
CA LYS A 20 -0.82 22.62 -14.07
C LYS A 20 -2.23 23.08 -13.70
N ASN A 21 -2.54 23.08 -12.40
CA ASN A 21 -3.77 23.64 -11.85
C ASN A 21 -3.68 25.17 -11.69
N SER A 22 -4.75 25.79 -11.18
CA SER A 22 -4.84 27.23 -10.91
C SER A 22 -3.75 27.76 -9.98
N ASP A 23 -3.19 26.89 -9.12
CA ASP A 23 -2.13 27.22 -8.17
C ASP A 23 -0.73 26.91 -8.74
N ASN A 24 -0.61 26.70 -10.06
CA ASN A 24 0.63 26.37 -10.77
C ASN A 24 1.30 25.07 -10.28
N ARG A 25 0.54 24.17 -9.66
CA ARG A 25 0.97 22.82 -9.23
C ARG A 25 0.54 21.78 -10.25
N CYS A 26 1.31 20.71 -10.42
CA CYS A 26 0.90 19.64 -11.31
C CYS A 26 -0.36 18.92 -10.80
N ILE A 27 -1.32 18.71 -11.69
CA ILE A 27 -2.62 18.07 -11.41
C ILE A 27 -2.41 16.59 -11.07
N LYS A 28 -1.52 15.91 -11.79
CA LYS A 28 -1.11 14.53 -11.49
C LYS A 28 0.17 14.55 -10.67
N ASN A 29 0.33 13.67 -9.69
CA ASN A 29 1.59 13.53 -8.97
C ASN A 29 2.43 12.40 -9.58
N VAL A 30 3.75 12.58 -9.64
CA VAL A 30 4.67 11.46 -9.92
C VAL A 30 4.67 10.55 -8.70
N ILE A 31 4.25 9.30 -8.92
CA ILE A 31 4.31 8.27 -7.91
C ILE A 31 5.64 7.55 -8.11
N ILE A 32 6.54 7.66 -7.13
CA ILE A 32 7.75 6.88 -7.13
C ILE A 32 7.43 5.51 -6.56
N GLU A 33 7.54 4.48 -7.39
CA GLU A 33 7.40 3.09 -6.99
C GLU A 33 8.72 2.35 -7.16
N PHE A 34 9.02 1.52 -6.19
CA PHE A 34 10.29 0.81 -6.02
C PHE A 34 10.10 -0.71 -5.99
N ASP A 35 8.86 -1.16 -5.79
CA ASP A 35 8.51 -2.57 -5.90
C ASP A 35 8.67 -3.04 -7.36
N LYS A 36 9.71 -3.87 -7.58
CA LYS A 36 10.04 -4.41 -8.90
C LYS A 36 8.98 -5.37 -9.42
N GLU A 37 8.37 -6.19 -8.57
CA GLU A 37 7.29 -7.09 -8.99
C GLU A 37 6.10 -6.24 -9.43
N LEU A 38 5.80 -5.18 -8.68
CA LEU A 38 4.71 -4.27 -9.01
C LEU A 38 4.92 -3.55 -10.34
N LEU A 39 6.09 -2.94 -10.54
CA LEU A 39 6.43 -2.27 -11.79
C LEU A 39 6.42 -3.23 -12.98
N LYS A 40 6.95 -4.44 -12.81
CA LYS A 40 6.91 -5.49 -13.84
C LYS A 40 5.46 -5.83 -14.20
N ASN A 41 4.62 -6.10 -13.19
CA ASN A 41 3.23 -6.46 -13.40
C ASN A 41 2.44 -5.32 -14.06
N LYS A 42 2.65 -4.06 -13.64
CA LYS A 42 2.05 -2.88 -14.30
C LYS A 42 2.39 -2.83 -15.78
N LYS A 43 3.68 -2.99 -16.11
CA LYS A 43 4.16 -2.99 -17.48
C LYS A 43 3.49 -4.09 -18.30
N GLU A 44 3.45 -5.32 -17.80
CA GLU A 44 2.83 -6.46 -18.49
C GLU A 44 1.35 -6.21 -18.82
N LEU A 45 0.58 -5.67 -17.86
CA LEU A 45 -0.82 -5.32 -18.07
C LEU A 45 -0.98 -4.17 -19.07
N TYR A 46 -0.14 -3.13 -18.95
CA TYR A 46 -0.19 -1.95 -19.82
C TYR A 46 0.17 -2.30 -21.26
N ASP A 47 1.33 -2.94 -21.49
CA ASP A 47 1.82 -3.32 -22.80
C ASP A 47 0.81 -4.23 -23.50
N PHE A 48 0.27 -5.25 -22.80
CA PHE A 48 -0.77 -6.09 -23.38
C PHE A 48 -1.98 -5.28 -23.86
N SER A 49 -2.45 -4.33 -23.05
CA SER A 49 -3.66 -3.58 -23.35
C SER A 49 -3.46 -2.56 -24.47
N GLU A 50 -2.29 -1.91 -24.51
CA GLU A 50 -1.92 -0.94 -25.55
C GLU A 50 -1.79 -1.62 -26.92
N TYR A 51 -1.11 -2.78 -26.95
CA TYR A 51 -0.85 -3.51 -28.20
C TYR A 51 -1.93 -4.51 -28.58
N TYR A 52 -3.01 -4.65 -27.79
CA TYR A 52 -4.05 -5.66 -27.99
C TYR A 52 -4.66 -5.62 -29.41
N ASN A 53 -4.98 -4.43 -29.93
CA ASN A 53 -5.55 -4.29 -31.27
C ASN A 53 -4.58 -4.74 -32.37
N SER A 54 -3.30 -4.40 -32.24
CA SER A 54 -2.25 -4.85 -33.16
C SER A 54 -2.09 -6.37 -33.11
N VAL A 55 -2.10 -6.92 -31.90
CA VAL A 55 -2.05 -8.37 -31.65
C VAL A 55 -3.26 -9.08 -32.30
N LYS A 56 -4.48 -8.56 -32.12
CA LYS A 56 -5.72 -9.08 -32.70
C LYS A 56 -5.68 -9.10 -34.24
N ASN A 57 -5.17 -8.05 -34.87
CA ASN A 57 -5.09 -7.97 -36.33
C ASN A 57 -4.14 -9.03 -36.92
N VAL A 58 -3.00 -9.24 -36.27
CA VAL A 58 -2.06 -10.32 -36.64
C VAL A 58 -2.72 -11.69 -36.42
N TRP A 59 -3.45 -11.84 -35.33
CA TRP A 59 -4.11 -13.09 -34.95
C TRP A 59 -5.12 -13.58 -35.99
N GLY A 60 -5.87 -12.67 -36.61
CA GLY A 60 -6.83 -12.99 -37.67
C GLY A 60 -6.19 -13.52 -38.96
N THR A 61 -4.87 -13.40 -39.12
CA THR A 61 -4.15 -13.72 -40.37
C THR A 61 -3.05 -14.80 -40.22
N THR A 62 -2.74 -15.25 -39.00
CA THR A 62 -1.60 -16.14 -38.71
C THR A 62 -1.86 -17.66 -38.80
N LYS A 63 -0.81 -18.42 -39.16
CA LYS A 63 -0.72 -19.90 -39.10
C LYS A 63 -0.76 -20.44 -37.65
N CYS A 64 -1.19 -21.69 -37.47
CA CYS A 64 -1.52 -22.33 -36.17
C CYS A 64 -0.47 -22.21 -35.04
N GLN A 65 0.84 -22.23 -35.33
CA GLN A 65 1.88 -22.25 -34.30
C GLN A 65 2.10 -20.88 -33.62
N ASN A 66 1.85 -19.78 -34.34
CA ASN A 66 1.88 -18.43 -33.78
C ASN A 66 0.62 -18.14 -32.94
N ALA A 67 -0.51 -18.75 -33.30
CA ALA A 67 -1.75 -18.65 -32.54
C ALA A 67 -1.62 -19.31 -31.15
N GLU A 68 -0.91 -20.43 -31.04
CA GLU A 68 -0.71 -21.11 -29.75
C GLU A 68 0.13 -20.27 -28.78
N ASN A 69 1.25 -19.70 -29.24
CA ASN A 69 2.09 -18.83 -28.41
C ASN A 69 1.33 -17.57 -27.97
N LEU A 70 0.49 -17.04 -28.85
CA LEU A 70 -0.37 -15.91 -28.52
C LEU A 70 -1.40 -16.26 -27.44
N CYS A 71 -2.04 -17.43 -27.53
CA CYS A 71 -2.92 -17.93 -26.48
C CYS A 71 -2.19 -18.12 -25.14
N LYS A 72 -0.93 -18.58 -25.14
CA LYS A 72 -0.12 -18.69 -23.92
C LYS A 72 0.11 -17.33 -23.28
N TYR A 73 0.45 -16.31 -24.07
CA TYR A 73 0.66 -14.95 -23.57
C TYR A 73 -0.62 -14.34 -22.99
N ILE A 74 -1.75 -14.46 -23.69
CA ILE A 74 -3.06 -14.00 -23.18
C ILE A 74 -3.41 -14.71 -21.88
N ASN A 75 -3.21 -16.02 -21.80
CA ASN A 75 -3.46 -16.78 -20.58
C ASN A 75 -2.59 -16.29 -19.41
N TYR A 76 -1.31 -15.98 -19.67
CA TYR A 76 -0.42 -15.41 -18.67
C TYR A 76 -0.94 -14.07 -18.14
N VAL A 77 -1.34 -13.15 -19.01
CA VAL A 77 -1.87 -11.84 -18.62
C VAL A 77 -3.17 -11.98 -17.82
N ILE A 78 -4.08 -12.85 -18.24
CA ILE A 78 -5.34 -13.10 -17.51
C ILE A 78 -5.08 -13.74 -16.14
N LYS A 79 -4.13 -14.67 -16.04
CA LYS A 79 -3.70 -15.24 -14.74
C LYS A 79 -3.09 -14.18 -13.84
N LEU A 80 -2.25 -13.29 -14.38
CA LEU A 80 -1.66 -12.19 -13.64
C LEU A 80 -2.75 -11.25 -13.11
N TYR A 81 -3.68 -10.84 -13.97
CA TYR A 81 -4.83 -10.02 -13.59
C TYR A 81 -5.68 -10.66 -12.48
N LYS A 82 -5.99 -11.97 -12.60
CA LYS A 82 -6.68 -12.73 -11.54
C LYS A 82 -5.91 -12.68 -10.23
N LYS A 83 -4.59 -12.95 -10.27
CA LYS A 83 -3.72 -12.95 -9.09
C LYS A 83 -3.73 -11.58 -8.41
N ILE A 84 -3.66 -10.49 -9.17
CA ILE A 84 -3.74 -9.13 -8.65
C ILE A 84 -5.11 -8.92 -8.00
N ARG A 85 -6.20 -9.16 -8.73
CA ARG A 85 -7.58 -8.89 -8.26
C ARG A 85 -8.02 -9.76 -7.07
N GLN A 86 -7.50 -10.98 -6.96
CA GLN A 86 -7.78 -11.90 -5.84
C GLN A 86 -6.98 -11.59 -4.57
N ARG A 87 -5.95 -10.73 -4.62
CA ARG A 87 -5.27 -10.30 -3.39
C ARG A 87 -6.29 -9.53 -2.54
N ARG A 88 -6.49 -9.97 -1.30
CA ARG A 88 -7.45 -9.45 -0.31
C ARG A 88 -7.23 -7.96 0.08
N HIS A 89 -6.24 -7.28 -0.52
CA HIS A 89 -5.86 -5.92 -0.19
C HIS A 89 -6.30 -4.94 -1.26
N LEU A 90 -7.37 -4.19 -1.00
CA LEU A 90 -7.93 -3.21 -1.94
C LEU A 90 -6.90 -2.11 -2.25
N LYS A 91 -6.07 -1.73 -1.28
CA LYS A 91 -4.98 -0.74 -1.45
C LYS A 91 -3.83 -1.22 -2.34
N TYR A 92 -3.60 -2.53 -2.44
CA TYR A 92 -2.65 -3.09 -3.41
C TYR A 92 -3.25 -3.08 -4.82
N ASN A 93 -4.56 -3.33 -4.94
CA ASN A 93 -5.29 -3.23 -6.20
C ASN A 93 -5.39 -1.78 -6.70
N GLU A 94 -5.47 -0.80 -5.80
CA GLU A 94 -5.42 0.63 -6.12
C GLU A 94 -4.20 0.99 -6.97
N LYS A 95 -3.05 0.38 -6.66
CA LYS A 95 -1.84 0.59 -7.44
C LYS A 95 -1.96 0.12 -8.88
N TYR A 96 -2.88 -0.80 -9.21
CA TYR A 96 -3.11 -1.30 -10.57
C TYR A 96 -4.41 -0.79 -11.21
N ILE A 97 -5.17 0.09 -10.55
CA ILE A 97 -6.51 0.51 -11.02
C ILE A 97 -6.49 0.96 -12.48
N ASN A 98 -5.52 1.79 -12.86
CA ASN A 98 -5.43 2.31 -14.22
C ASN A 98 -5.18 1.20 -15.23
N GLU A 99 -4.19 0.34 -14.96
CA GLU A 99 -3.86 -0.78 -15.84
C GLU A 99 -5.01 -1.79 -15.94
N MET A 100 -5.72 -2.05 -14.84
CA MET A 100 -6.91 -2.92 -14.81
C MET A 100 -8.06 -2.32 -15.63
N ILE A 101 -8.34 -1.02 -15.50
CA ILE A 101 -9.39 -0.35 -16.28
C ILE A 101 -9.07 -0.41 -17.78
N ILE A 102 -7.81 -0.16 -18.16
CA ILE A 102 -7.40 -0.18 -19.57
C ILE A 102 -7.52 -1.61 -20.13
N LEU A 103 -7.07 -2.62 -19.38
CA LEU A 103 -7.20 -4.03 -19.75
C LEU A 103 -8.67 -4.45 -19.91
N GLU A 104 -9.52 -4.10 -18.95
CA GLU A 104 -10.95 -4.37 -19.01
C GLU A 104 -11.59 -3.69 -20.23
N LYS A 105 -11.25 -2.43 -20.51
CA LYS A 105 -11.75 -1.74 -21.71
C LYS A 105 -11.33 -2.44 -23.00
N ALA A 106 -10.06 -2.86 -23.09
CA ALA A 106 -9.53 -3.55 -24.26
C ALA A 106 -10.24 -4.91 -24.51
N LEU A 107 -10.57 -5.65 -23.45
CA LEU A 107 -11.14 -7.00 -23.56
C LEU A 107 -12.69 -7.01 -23.58
N VAL A 108 -13.35 -6.03 -22.95
CA VAL A 108 -14.81 -6.05 -22.69
C VAL A 108 -15.60 -5.18 -23.66
N ASN A 109 -15.13 -3.99 -24.01
CA ASN A 109 -15.93 -3.03 -24.78
C ASN A 109 -15.90 -3.26 -26.30
N GLY A 110 -15.06 -4.17 -26.81
CA GLY A 110 -14.85 -4.40 -28.24
C GLY A 110 -15.51 -5.66 -28.85
N ASN A 111 -16.40 -6.36 -28.12
CA ASN A 111 -16.88 -7.73 -28.47
C ASN A 111 -15.76 -8.80 -28.56
N ASP A 112 -14.59 -8.49 -28.03
CA ASP A 112 -13.36 -9.26 -28.18
C ASP A 112 -13.24 -10.46 -27.24
N ALA A 113 -14.02 -10.45 -26.17
CA ALA A 113 -14.20 -11.59 -25.29
C ALA A 113 -14.60 -12.87 -26.05
N ASN A 114 -15.53 -12.76 -27.01
CA ASN A 114 -16.01 -13.89 -27.78
C ASN A 114 -14.97 -14.35 -28.80
N PHE A 115 -14.25 -13.41 -29.42
CA PHE A 115 -13.13 -13.71 -30.31
C PHE A 115 -12.02 -14.50 -29.60
N ILE A 116 -11.64 -14.09 -28.39
CA ILE A 116 -10.65 -14.81 -27.58
C ILE A 116 -11.17 -16.19 -27.15
N LYS A 117 -12.46 -16.33 -26.79
CA LYS A 117 -13.05 -17.65 -26.47
C LYS A 117 -13.00 -18.60 -27.65
N GLU A 118 -13.30 -18.11 -28.85
CA GLU A 118 -13.29 -18.91 -30.08
C GLU A 118 -11.86 -19.35 -30.44
N LYS A 119 -10.89 -18.42 -30.38
CA LYS A 119 -9.51 -18.69 -30.79
C LYS A 119 -8.64 -19.31 -29.71
N CYS A 120 -8.92 -19.07 -28.42
CA CYS A 120 -8.24 -19.66 -27.27
C CYS A 120 -9.25 -20.29 -26.27
N PRO A 121 -9.78 -21.48 -26.56
CA PRO A 121 -10.79 -22.11 -25.70
C PRO A 121 -10.34 -22.39 -24.26
N LEU A 122 -9.03 -22.56 -24.05
CA LEU A 122 -8.42 -22.83 -22.73
C LEU A 122 -8.22 -21.57 -21.87
N VAL A 123 -8.48 -20.39 -22.42
CA VAL A 123 -8.31 -19.12 -21.72
C VAL A 123 -9.61 -18.75 -21.01
N ASP A 124 -9.57 -18.69 -19.68
CA ASP A 124 -10.72 -18.30 -18.87
C ASP A 124 -10.89 -16.77 -18.83
N ILE A 125 -11.37 -16.21 -19.93
CA ILE A 125 -11.67 -14.78 -20.06
C ILE A 125 -12.90 -14.36 -19.25
N ASN A 126 -13.77 -15.31 -18.89
CA ASN A 126 -14.92 -15.05 -18.04
C ASN A 126 -14.50 -14.54 -16.67
N ALA A 127 -13.29 -14.83 -16.21
CA ALA A 127 -12.76 -14.20 -15.02
C ALA A 127 -12.54 -12.69 -15.13
N VAL A 128 -12.21 -12.17 -16.31
CA VAL A 128 -12.10 -10.71 -16.53
C VAL A 128 -13.50 -10.10 -16.64
N LEU A 129 -14.43 -10.78 -17.31
CA LEU A 129 -15.81 -10.31 -17.57
C LEU A 129 -16.70 -10.35 -16.33
N ASN A 130 -16.69 -11.46 -15.59
CA ASN A 130 -17.58 -11.70 -14.46
C ASN A 130 -17.10 -11.01 -13.18
N MET A 131 -15.84 -10.57 -13.12
CA MET A 131 -15.35 -9.85 -11.95
C MET A 131 -15.87 -8.41 -11.86
N LYS A 132 -16.41 -7.81 -12.94
CA LYS A 132 -17.20 -6.57 -12.88
C LYS A 132 -18.48 -6.75 -12.04
N ILE A 133 -19.05 -7.96 -12.06
CA ILE A 133 -20.28 -8.34 -11.34
C ILE A 133 -19.96 -8.91 -9.95
N LYS A 134 -18.85 -9.64 -9.77
CA LYS A 134 -18.49 -10.22 -8.47
C LYS A 134 -18.11 -9.16 -7.41
N THR A 135 -17.56 -8.01 -7.80
CA THR A 135 -17.42 -6.85 -6.89
C THR A 135 -18.75 -6.31 -6.36
N LEU A 136 -19.88 -6.68 -6.97
CA LEU A 136 -21.23 -6.36 -6.50
C LEU A 136 -21.98 -7.59 -5.92
N GLN A 137 -21.43 -8.81 -6.03
CA GLN A 137 -22.15 -10.07 -5.74
C GLN A 137 -21.32 -11.11 -4.97
N MET A 138 -20.28 -10.73 -4.22
CA MET A 138 -19.58 -11.65 -3.29
C MET A 138 -20.43 -12.14 -2.10
N SER A 139 -21.75 -11.89 -2.10
CA SER A 139 -22.66 -12.22 -0.99
C SER A 139 -23.13 -13.68 -0.96
N GLU A 140 -23.10 -14.44 -2.06
CA GLU A 140 -23.83 -15.72 -2.09
C GLU A 140 -23.01 -16.81 -2.79
N ASN A 141 -22.24 -17.59 -2.02
CA ASN A 141 -22.31 -19.06 -1.97
C ASN A 141 -21.03 -19.68 -1.35
N GLY A 142 -21.24 -20.63 -0.43
CA GLY A 142 -20.25 -21.66 -0.02
C GLY A 142 -19.29 -21.32 1.13
N GLU A 143 -18.71 -20.12 1.17
CA GLU A 143 -17.71 -19.72 2.20
C GLU A 143 -18.33 -19.14 3.49
N GLY A 144 -19.66 -19.18 3.62
CA GLY A 144 -20.41 -18.54 4.71
C GLY A 144 -19.96 -18.92 6.11
N ASN A 145 -19.78 -20.21 6.39
CA ASN A 145 -19.52 -20.70 7.76
C ASN A 145 -18.08 -20.50 8.25
N ILE A 146 -17.08 -20.51 7.35
CA ILE A 146 -15.68 -20.25 7.72
C ILE A 146 -15.47 -18.75 7.95
N ILE A 147 -15.99 -17.92 7.05
CA ILE A 147 -15.89 -16.45 7.17
C ILE A 147 -16.65 -15.94 8.40
N LEU A 148 -17.86 -16.45 8.68
CA LEU A 148 -18.60 -16.08 9.90
C LEU A 148 -17.84 -16.41 11.19
N ARG A 149 -17.11 -17.53 11.20
CA ARG A 149 -16.33 -17.98 12.35
C ARG A 149 -15.06 -17.15 12.53
N GLU A 150 -14.33 -16.88 11.45
CA GLU A 150 -13.17 -15.96 11.45
C GLU A 150 -13.59 -14.54 11.90
N ASN A 151 -14.76 -14.05 11.46
CA ASN A 151 -15.31 -12.74 11.83
C ASN A 151 -15.69 -12.68 13.33
N LEU A 152 -16.27 -13.74 13.88
CA LEU A 152 -16.60 -13.82 15.31
C LEU A 152 -15.35 -13.92 16.17
N GLU A 153 -14.36 -14.71 15.76
CA GLU A 153 -13.07 -14.84 16.45
C GLU A 153 -12.30 -13.51 16.43
N SER A 154 -12.27 -12.81 15.30
CA SER A 154 -11.69 -11.47 15.16
C SER A 154 -12.40 -10.44 16.05
N ARG A 155 -13.74 -10.40 16.05
CA ARG A 155 -14.52 -9.44 16.87
C ARG A 155 -14.33 -9.69 18.37
N ASN A 156 -14.29 -10.95 18.78
CA ASN A 156 -14.02 -11.34 20.16
C ASN A 156 -12.58 -11.00 20.58
N ALA A 157 -11.60 -11.24 19.70
CA ALA A 157 -10.22 -10.83 19.93
C ALA A 157 -10.09 -9.32 20.06
N ARG A 158 -10.77 -8.56 19.20
CA ARG A 158 -10.78 -7.10 19.22
C ARG A 158 -11.31 -6.55 20.53
N LYS A 159 -12.47 -7.02 20.98
CA LYS A 159 -13.03 -6.65 22.28
C LYS A 159 -12.08 -7.02 23.42
N LYS A 160 -11.52 -8.24 23.39
CA LYS A 160 -10.56 -8.72 24.40
C LYS A 160 -9.32 -7.82 24.50
N PHE A 161 -8.71 -7.43 23.38
CA PHE A 161 -7.53 -6.56 23.40
C PHE A 161 -7.87 -5.14 23.84
N ASN A 162 -8.97 -4.59 23.35
CA ASN A 162 -9.41 -3.25 23.74
C ASN A 162 -9.65 -3.18 25.25
N ASP A 163 -10.37 -4.14 25.83
CA ASP A 163 -10.77 -4.09 27.24
C ASP A 163 -9.61 -4.39 28.21
N ASN A 164 -8.68 -5.28 27.83
CA ASN A 164 -7.68 -5.84 28.75
C ASN A 164 -6.24 -5.34 28.51
N VAL A 165 -5.93 -4.83 27.32
CA VAL A 165 -4.57 -4.37 26.96
C VAL A 165 -4.57 -2.87 26.75
N LEU A 166 -5.41 -2.39 25.84
CA LEU A 166 -5.38 -0.99 25.40
C LEU A 166 -6.10 -0.05 26.36
N ASN A 167 -7.18 -0.52 27.00
CA ASN A 167 -7.90 0.29 27.96
C ASN A 167 -7.00 0.66 29.15
N GLY A 168 -6.96 1.96 29.45
CA GLY A 168 -6.08 2.50 30.48
C GLY A 168 -4.67 2.82 30.00
N LEU A 169 -4.35 2.67 28.71
CA LEU A 169 -3.18 3.31 28.11
C LEU A 169 -3.48 4.76 27.74
N THR A 170 -2.48 5.63 27.90
CA THR A 170 -2.63 7.08 27.77
C THR A 170 -3.00 7.49 26.35
N GLU A 171 -2.24 7.00 25.35
CA GLU A 171 -2.47 7.34 23.95
C GLU A 171 -3.77 6.73 23.43
N TYR A 172 -4.13 5.50 23.85
CA TYR A 172 -5.43 4.92 23.54
C TYR A 172 -6.60 5.71 24.16
N GLY A 173 -6.38 6.33 25.34
CA GLY A 173 -7.36 7.19 26.02
C GLY A 173 -7.79 8.41 25.19
N LYS A 174 -6.99 8.85 24.21
CA LYS A 174 -7.29 10.00 23.34
C LYS A 174 -8.57 9.83 22.52
N TYR A 175 -8.94 8.61 22.16
CA TYR A 175 -10.20 8.35 21.44
C TYR A 175 -11.45 8.81 22.21
N LYS A 176 -11.40 8.85 23.54
CA LYS A 176 -12.51 9.33 24.39
C LYS A 176 -12.80 10.82 24.22
N LYS A 177 -11.90 11.58 23.61
CA LYS A 177 -12.08 13.01 23.32
C LYS A 177 -13.06 13.27 22.17
N PHE A 178 -13.34 12.25 21.36
CA PHE A 178 -14.34 12.33 20.30
C PHE A 178 -15.71 11.86 20.80
N ASN A 179 -16.33 12.62 21.71
CA ASN A 179 -17.58 12.27 22.38
C ASN A 179 -18.76 13.22 22.10
N ILE A 180 -18.73 13.98 21.00
CA ILE A 180 -19.81 14.90 20.62
C ILE A 180 -21.11 14.13 20.35
N GLU A 181 -22.14 14.49 21.12
CA GLU A 181 -23.48 13.91 21.00
C GLU A 181 -24.33 14.72 20.01
N ASN A 182 -24.31 16.05 20.16
CA ASN A 182 -25.11 16.97 19.36
C ASN A 182 -24.26 17.70 18.33
N VAL A 183 -24.69 17.62 17.08
CA VAL A 183 -24.04 18.27 15.95
C VAL A 183 -24.96 19.34 15.39
N GLU A 184 -24.42 20.53 15.14
CA GLU A 184 -25.14 21.61 14.46
C GLU A 184 -25.60 21.18 13.07
N GLU A 185 -26.84 21.54 12.69
CA GLU A 185 -27.39 21.18 11.37
C GLU A 185 -26.53 21.73 10.21
N THR A 186 -25.87 22.87 10.42
CA THR A 186 -24.90 23.47 9.48
C THR A 186 -23.72 22.55 9.19
N MET A 187 -23.25 21.78 10.18
CA MET A 187 -22.18 20.79 10.04
C MET A 187 -22.68 19.52 9.36
N LYS A 188 -23.87 19.05 9.72
CA LYS A 188 -24.49 17.87 9.06
C LYS A 188 -24.69 18.12 7.56
N ASN A 189 -25.05 19.34 7.19
CA ASN A 189 -25.23 19.75 5.80
C ASN A 189 -23.91 20.00 5.05
N LYS A 190 -22.74 19.70 5.62
CA LYS A 190 -21.47 19.77 4.89
C LYS A 190 -21.32 18.62 3.88
N CYS A 191 -21.79 17.41 4.20
CA CYS A 191 -21.95 16.32 3.23
C CYS A 191 -23.39 16.25 2.71
N PHE A 192 -23.60 15.46 1.64
CA PHE A 192 -24.92 15.05 1.17
C PHE A 192 -25.84 16.20 0.72
N LYS A 193 -25.26 17.35 0.33
CA LYS A 193 -25.99 18.58 -0.07
C LYS A 193 -26.89 18.39 -1.29
N ASP A 194 -26.52 17.51 -2.21
CA ASP A 194 -27.16 17.37 -3.52
C ASP A 194 -28.27 16.31 -3.57
N ILE A 195 -28.60 15.66 -2.44
CA ILE A 195 -29.61 14.60 -2.45
C ILE A 195 -30.95 15.17 -1.98
N LYS A 196 -31.78 15.56 -2.94
CA LYS A 196 -33.16 16.04 -2.70
C LYS A 196 -34.08 15.02 -1.99
N LYS A 197 -33.62 13.77 -1.79
CA LYS A 197 -34.23 12.75 -0.93
C LYS A 197 -33.12 11.93 -0.29
N LEU A 198 -32.62 12.32 0.88
CA LEU A 198 -31.87 11.36 1.69
C LEU A 198 -32.80 10.18 1.96
N ASP A 199 -32.49 9.03 1.37
CA ASP A 199 -33.09 7.78 1.77
C ASP A 199 -32.85 7.63 3.29
N ILE A 200 -33.87 7.18 4.03
CA ILE A 200 -33.78 6.90 5.48
C ILE A 200 -32.54 6.03 5.78
N LYS A 201 -32.15 5.19 4.80
CA LYS A 201 -30.93 4.40 4.78
C LYS A 201 -29.64 5.16 5.13
N TYR A 202 -29.50 6.46 4.80
CA TYR A 202 -28.25 7.22 4.98
C TYR A 202 -28.27 8.20 6.16
N ASN A 203 -29.30 8.19 6.99
CA ASN A 203 -29.39 9.11 8.14
C ASN A 203 -28.18 8.99 9.07
N TRP A 204 -27.73 7.77 9.36
CA TRP A 204 -26.53 7.52 10.17
C TRP A 204 -25.27 8.15 9.56
N ALA A 205 -25.15 8.12 8.23
CA ALA A 205 -24.01 8.68 7.51
C ALA A 205 -24.03 10.21 7.52
N LYS A 206 -25.22 10.83 7.44
CA LYS A 206 -25.39 12.28 7.61
C LYS A 206 -24.99 12.72 9.01
N GLU A 207 -25.44 12.00 10.05
CA GLU A 207 -25.04 12.28 11.43
C GLU A 207 -23.53 12.14 11.64
N LEU A 208 -22.94 11.05 11.14
CA LEU A 208 -21.50 10.82 11.22
C LEU A 208 -20.71 11.89 10.47
N CYS A 209 -21.14 12.28 9.27
CA CYS A 209 -20.52 13.38 8.53
C CYS A 209 -20.52 14.67 9.35
N GLY A 210 -21.64 14.99 10.00
CA GLY A 210 -21.71 16.18 10.82
C GLY A 210 -20.70 16.15 11.98
N LYS A 211 -20.52 14.98 12.62
CA LYS A 211 -19.47 14.79 13.65
C LYS A 211 -18.08 14.99 13.07
N LEU A 212 -17.79 14.34 11.93
CA LEU A 212 -16.52 14.49 11.20
C LEU A 212 -16.24 15.96 10.89
N ALA A 213 -17.20 16.67 10.28
CA ALA A 213 -17.07 18.08 9.93
C ALA A 213 -16.76 18.95 11.17
N THR A 214 -17.46 18.69 12.27
CA THR A 214 -17.25 19.43 13.53
C THR A 214 -15.84 19.20 14.07
N TYR A 215 -15.37 17.96 14.09
CA TYR A 215 -14.03 17.66 14.56
C TYR A 215 -12.95 18.19 13.64
N LEU A 216 -13.12 18.12 12.31
CA LEU A 216 -12.13 18.67 11.38
C LEU A 216 -11.89 20.17 11.59
N VAL A 217 -12.94 20.92 11.95
CA VAL A 217 -12.86 22.37 12.25
C VAL A 217 -12.20 22.63 13.61
N LYS A 218 -12.51 21.81 14.61
CA LYS A 218 -12.07 22.03 16.01
C LYS A 218 -10.83 21.23 16.41
N LEU A 219 -10.30 20.38 15.52
CA LEU A 219 -9.31 19.34 15.84
C LEU A 219 -8.10 19.89 16.61
N HIS A 220 -7.62 21.07 16.19
CA HIS A 220 -6.44 21.69 16.78
C HIS A 220 -6.66 22.24 18.19
N SER A 221 -7.91 22.44 18.58
CA SER A 221 -8.34 23.04 19.84
C SER A 221 -8.89 22.00 20.84
N ILE A 222 -8.78 20.70 20.54
CA ILE A 222 -9.25 19.64 21.45
C ILE A 222 -8.20 19.37 22.52
N ASP A 223 -8.55 19.68 23.77
CA ASP A 223 -7.68 19.46 24.94
C ASP A 223 -7.38 17.96 25.16
N GLY A 224 -6.09 17.64 25.33
CA GLY A 224 -5.60 16.28 25.49
C GLY A 224 -5.36 15.52 24.18
N LEU A 225 -5.56 16.16 23.01
CA LEU A 225 -5.01 15.70 21.73
C LEU A 225 -3.72 16.45 21.40
N GLU A 226 -2.73 16.37 22.30
CA GLU A 226 -1.39 16.88 22.05
C GLU A 226 -0.68 16.04 20.99
N GLY A 227 0.12 16.69 20.14
CA GLY A 227 0.82 16.07 19.02
C GLY A 227 0.83 16.95 17.77
N ASN A 228 1.51 16.49 16.73
CA ASN A 228 1.49 17.14 15.43
C ASN A 228 0.12 16.97 14.74
N ASN A 229 -0.12 17.72 13.67
CA ASN A 229 -1.40 17.64 12.95
C ASN A 229 -1.67 16.24 12.39
N ASN A 230 -0.65 15.52 11.92
CA ASN A 230 -0.81 14.18 11.35
C ASN A 230 -1.31 13.17 12.38
N ASP A 231 -0.82 13.26 13.62
CA ASP A 231 -1.23 12.41 14.75
C ASP A 231 -2.69 12.68 15.11
N ARG A 232 -3.07 13.95 15.24
CA ARG A 232 -4.45 14.35 15.52
C ARG A 232 -5.40 13.83 14.43
N CYS A 233 -4.99 13.96 13.17
CA CYS A 233 -5.74 13.41 12.05
C CYS A 233 -5.83 11.88 12.17
N ALA A 234 -4.74 11.16 12.48
CA ALA A 234 -4.75 9.71 12.64
C ALA A 234 -5.83 9.25 13.64
N TYR A 235 -5.83 9.85 14.83
CA TYR A 235 -6.81 9.58 15.88
C TYR A 235 -8.25 9.84 15.39
N LEU A 236 -8.51 10.96 14.72
CA LEU A 236 -9.84 11.25 14.18
C LEU A 236 -10.27 10.21 13.14
N ASN A 237 -9.39 9.80 12.24
CA ASN A 237 -9.74 8.86 11.17
C ASN A 237 -10.05 7.47 11.71
N TYR A 238 -9.20 6.93 12.58
CA TYR A 238 -9.47 5.64 13.21
C TYR A 238 -10.70 5.68 14.11
N TRP A 239 -10.99 6.83 14.74
CA TRP A 239 -12.27 7.00 15.44
C TRP A 239 -13.47 6.93 14.49
N ILE A 240 -13.42 7.61 13.34
CA ILE A 240 -14.51 7.54 12.35
C ILE A 240 -14.65 6.14 11.78
N PHE A 241 -13.56 5.45 11.45
CA PHE A 241 -13.58 4.06 10.98
C PHE A 241 -14.28 3.15 12.00
N ASP A 242 -13.98 3.31 13.29
CA ASP A 242 -14.66 2.60 14.38
C ASP A 242 -16.16 2.91 14.42
N GLN A 243 -16.57 4.17 14.25
CA GLN A 243 -17.98 4.51 14.17
C GLN A 243 -18.67 3.82 12.99
N ILE A 244 -18.05 3.81 11.81
CA ILE A 244 -18.62 3.16 10.61
C ILE A 244 -18.77 1.66 10.86
N MET A 245 -17.71 0.99 11.34
CA MET A 245 -17.72 -0.45 11.60
C MET A 245 -18.76 -0.83 12.67
N ASN A 246 -18.94 0.00 13.70
CA ASN A 246 -19.96 -0.23 14.73
C ASN A 246 -21.38 -0.09 14.20
N ILE A 247 -21.65 0.89 13.33
CA ILE A 247 -22.98 1.15 12.77
C ILE A 247 -23.37 0.11 11.71
N THR A 248 -22.43 -0.20 10.81
CA THR A 248 -22.68 -1.06 9.64
C THR A 248 -22.42 -2.54 9.91
N GLY A 249 -21.80 -2.85 11.04
CA GLY A 249 -21.32 -4.18 11.40
C GLY A 249 -19.93 -4.44 10.82
N SER A 250 -19.05 -5.06 11.61
CA SER A 250 -17.64 -5.32 11.25
C SER A 250 -17.44 -6.63 10.48
N ASP A 251 -18.41 -7.07 9.67
CA ASP A 251 -18.23 -8.25 8.82
C ASP A 251 -17.39 -7.87 7.60
N ASP A 252 -16.36 -8.64 7.26
CA ASP A 252 -15.51 -8.41 6.08
C ASP A 252 -16.28 -8.41 4.74
N LYS A 253 -17.52 -8.92 4.73
CA LYS A 253 -18.45 -8.84 3.58
C LYS A 253 -19.17 -7.50 3.46
N ASN A 254 -19.19 -6.71 4.53
CA ASN A 254 -19.84 -5.40 4.54
C ASN A 254 -18.97 -4.41 3.77
N VAL A 255 -19.32 -4.20 2.51
CA VAL A 255 -18.76 -3.12 1.71
C VAL A 255 -19.49 -1.84 2.09
N ILE A 256 -18.74 -0.86 2.59
CA ILE A 256 -19.30 0.47 2.83
C ILE A 256 -19.74 1.02 1.49
N ASP A 257 -20.94 1.61 1.48
CA ASP A 257 -21.45 2.26 0.29
C ASP A 257 -20.43 3.29 -0.22
N GLY A 258 -19.91 3.08 -1.43
CA GLY A 258 -18.91 3.97 -2.03
C GLY A 258 -19.42 5.41 -2.16
N PHE A 259 -20.74 5.59 -2.24
CA PHE A 259 -21.35 6.90 -2.17
C PHE A 259 -21.10 7.59 -0.81
N VAL A 260 -21.26 6.87 0.31
CA VAL A 260 -21.01 7.39 1.65
C VAL A 260 -19.54 7.77 1.82
N LEU A 261 -18.61 6.89 1.41
CA LEU A 261 -17.17 7.17 1.48
C LEU A 261 -16.79 8.41 0.68
N ASN A 262 -17.31 8.55 -0.54
CA ASN A 262 -17.07 9.71 -1.38
C ASN A 262 -17.56 11.02 -0.73
N GLU A 263 -18.74 10.99 -0.09
CA GLU A 263 -19.27 12.16 0.61
C GLU A 263 -18.45 12.55 1.84
N LEU A 264 -17.98 11.57 2.64
CA LEU A 264 -17.07 11.84 3.76
C LEU A 264 -15.72 12.40 3.26
N ASN A 265 -15.16 11.83 2.20
CA ASN A 265 -13.91 12.30 1.58
C ASN A 265 -14.01 13.75 1.08
N LYS A 266 -15.14 14.14 0.47
CA LYS A 266 -15.38 15.53 0.06
C LYS A 266 -15.30 16.49 1.23
N VAL A 267 -15.86 16.14 2.38
CA VAL A 267 -15.85 17.00 3.56
C VAL A 267 -14.46 17.13 4.17
N VAL A 268 -13.69 16.04 4.24
CA VAL A 268 -12.27 16.10 4.63
C VAL A 268 -11.52 17.09 3.74
N TYR A 269 -11.66 16.92 2.42
CA TYR A 269 -11.00 17.79 1.45
C TYR A 269 -11.41 19.27 1.59
N GLN A 270 -12.69 19.56 1.82
CA GLN A 270 -13.21 20.92 1.92
C GLN A 270 -12.85 21.64 3.22
N LEU A 271 -12.88 20.94 4.36
CA LEU A 271 -12.78 21.57 5.67
C LEU A 271 -11.37 21.56 6.25
N ASN A 272 -10.54 20.59 5.88
CA ASN A 272 -9.21 20.50 6.44
C ASN A 272 -8.25 19.85 5.45
N ASN A 273 -7.59 20.70 4.66
CA ASN A 273 -6.59 20.26 3.68
C ASN A 273 -5.33 19.64 4.32
N THR A 274 -5.16 19.63 5.65
CA THR A 274 -4.01 19.01 6.31
C THR A 274 -4.28 17.56 6.71
N CYS A 275 -5.54 17.17 6.94
CA CYS A 275 -5.90 15.79 7.22
C CYS A 275 -6.12 14.99 5.91
N PHE A 276 -5.05 14.66 5.19
CA PHE A 276 -5.12 13.89 3.93
C PHE A 276 -5.41 12.39 4.09
N TYR A 277 -6.20 11.97 5.07
CA TYR A 277 -6.64 10.58 5.15
C TYR A 277 -7.90 10.44 4.33
N TYR A 278 -7.77 9.75 3.20
CA TYR A 278 -8.95 9.35 2.47
C TYR A 278 -9.56 8.14 3.18
N PHE A 279 -10.88 8.12 3.24
CA PHE A 279 -11.66 6.94 3.56
C PHE A 279 -11.52 5.97 2.36
N ASP A 280 -10.41 5.20 2.36
CA ASP A 280 -10.04 4.17 1.38
C ASP A 280 -9.87 2.81 2.07
N GLY A 281 -9.80 1.69 1.33
CA GLY A 281 -9.61 0.36 1.92
C GLY A 281 -10.87 -0.34 2.44
N ASN A 282 -10.69 -1.39 3.26
CA ASN A 282 -11.77 -2.16 3.89
C ASN A 282 -11.64 -2.23 5.42
N PHE A 283 -12.66 -2.79 6.09
CA PHE A 283 -12.71 -2.88 7.55
C PHE A 283 -11.53 -3.62 8.18
N HIS A 284 -11.09 -4.72 7.56
CA HIS A 284 -9.92 -5.46 8.05
C HIS A 284 -8.65 -4.59 7.98
N GLU A 285 -8.43 -3.87 6.88
CA GLU A 285 -7.30 -2.95 6.74
C GLU A 285 -7.38 -1.80 7.75
N TRP A 286 -8.56 -1.23 7.99
CA TRP A 286 -8.75 -0.18 9.00
C TRP A 286 -8.42 -0.64 10.40
N ASP A 287 -8.80 -1.88 10.75
CA ASP A 287 -8.52 -2.47 12.04
C ASP A 287 -7.02 -2.73 12.23
N GLU A 288 -6.36 -3.32 11.22
CA GLU A 288 -4.91 -3.56 11.25
C GLU A 288 -4.10 -2.26 11.30
N GLU A 289 -4.44 -1.27 10.48
CA GLU A 289 -3.78 0.04 10.49
C GLU A 289 -3.97 0.72 11.86
N LYS A 290 -5.17 0.64 12.46
CA LYS A 290 -5.41 1.15 13.80
C LYS A 290 -4.58 0.42 14.86
N TYR A 291 -4.52 -0.91 14.81
CA TYR A 291 -3.71 -1.70 15.75
C TYR A 291 -2.24 -1.32 15.70
N LEU A 292 -1.69 -1.13 14.50
CA LEU A 292 -0.32 -0.65 14.32
C LEU A 292 -0.16 0.76 14.90
N HIS A 293 -1.06 1.69 14.54
CA HIS A 293 -1.04 3.05 15.09
C HIS A 293 -1.03 3.06 16.62
N ASP A 294 -1.98 2.35 17.24
CA ASP A 294 -2.13 2.29 18.69
C ASP A 294 -0.93 1.62 19.35
N PHE A 295 -0.41 0.54 18.76
CA PHE A 295 0.80 -0.12 19.24
C PHE A 295 2.00 0.83 19.26
N PHE A 296 2.29 1.54 18.16
CA PHE A 296 3.44 2.42 18.09
C PHE A 296 3.31 3.63 19.02
N LYS A 297 2.11 4.22 19.12
CA LYS A 297 1.85 5.35 20.04
C LYS A 297 1.98 4.93 21.50
N ASN A 298 1.51 3.74 21.86
CA ASN A 298 1.57 3.24 23.23
C ASN A 298 2.82 2.40 23.52
N PHE A 299 3.79 2.30 22.61
CA PHE A 299 4.90 1.32 22.70
C PHE A 299 5.65 1.38 24.03
N ASN A 300 6.05 2.58 24.45
CA ASN A 300 6.81 2.76 25.70
C ASN A 300 5.97 2.40 26.94
N GLU A 301 4.69 2.81 26.97
CA GLU A 301 3.81 2.48 28.09
C GLU A 301 3.54 0.97 28.18
N ILE A 302 3.36 0.31 27.02
CA ILE A 302 3.25 -1.15 26.95
C ILE A 302 4.53 -1.81 27.46
N LEU A 303 5.70 -1.32 27.02
CA LEU A 303 7.01 -1.81 27.43
C LEU A 303 7.21 -1.69 28.95
N ASP A 304 6.83 -0.58 29.56
CA ASP A 304 6.96 -0.37 31.00
C ASP A 304 6.03 -1.29 31.79
N LYS A 305 4.79 -1.48 31.33
CA LYS A 305 3.86 -2.43 31.96
C LYS A 305 4.39 -3.85 31.96
N THR A 306 5.20 -4.25 30.97
CA THR A 306 5.80 -5.59 30.92
C THR A 306 6.61 -5.95 32.17
N GLN A 307 7.21 -4.96 32.82
CA GLN A 307 8.06 -5.15 33.99
C GLN A 307 7.28 -5.49 35.27
N THR A 308 5.95 -5.34 35.24
CA THR A 308 5.07 -5.49 36.41
C THR A 308 4.15 -6.71 36.34
N PHE A 309 4.21 -7.50 35.26
CA PHE A 309 3.27 -8.60 35.06
C PHE A 309 3.66 -9.86 35.84
N ASN A 310 2.82 -10.21 36.82
CA ASN A 310 2.99 -11.44 37.61
C ASN A 310 2.01 -12.58 37.21
N ASN A 311 0.93 -12.33 36.46
CA ASN A 311 -0.02 -13.38 35.97
C ASN A 311 -1.05 -12.95 34.90
N ASN A 312 -1.11 -11.66 34.49
CA ASN A 312 -1.97 -11.16 33.40
C ASN A 312 -1.29 -11.19 32.00
N SER A 313 -0.22 -11.96 31.85
CA SER A 313 0.63 -11.93 30.65
C SER A 313 -0.03 -12.53 29.41
N GLN A 314 -0.90 -13.54 29.54
CA GLN A 314 -1.35 -14.27 28.34
C GLN A 314 -2.10 -13.41 27.33
N THR A 315 -3.02 -12.53 27.79
CA THR A 315 -3.73 -11.62 26.87
C THR A 315 -2.78 -10.59 26.24
N TYR A 316 -1.74 -10.17 26.95
CA TYR A 316 -0.68 -9.32 26.39
C TYR A 316 0.16 -10.09 25.36
N CYS A 317 0.51 -11.35 25.64
CA CYS A 317 1.21 -12.22 24.70
C CYS A 317 0.39 -12.41 23.42
N ASP A 318 -0.89 -12.75 23.54
CA ASP A 318 -1.82 -12.89 22.41
C ASP A 318 -1.89 -11.59 21.59
N TYR A 319 -1.93 -10.44 22.25
CA TYR A 319 -1.92 -9.13 21.60
C TYR A 319 -0.62 -8.87 20.85
N ILE A 320 0.54 -9.12 21.47
CA ILE A 320 1.84 -8.89 20.84
C ILE A 320 2.07 -9.86 19.67
N HIS A 321 1.60 -11.11 19.76
CA HIS A 321 1.56 -12.03 18.62
C HIS A 321 0.70 -11.49 17.48
N HIS A 322 -0.49 -10.99 17.79
CA HIS A 322 -1.37 -10.39 16.80
C HIS A 322 -0.70 -9.19 16.11
N ILE A 323 -0.10 -8.28 16.88
CA ILE A 323 0.65 -7.14 16.33
C ILE A 323 1.83 -7.62 15.48
N ASN A 324 2.58 -8.65 15.88
CA ASN A 324 3.72 -9.16 15.11
C ASN A 324 3.33 -9.64 13.71
N ASN A 325 2.20 -10.35 13.62
CA ASN A 325 1.66 -10.84 12.35
C ASN A 325 1.27 -9.67 11.43
N ILE A 326 0.66 -8.62 11.99
CA ILE A 326 0.33 -7.41 11.22
C ILE A 326 1.61 -6.64 10.86
N TYR A 327 2.56 -6.51 11.78
CA TYR A 327 3.84 -5.83 11.56
C TYR A 327 4.60 -6.45 10.40
N GLU A 328 4.73 -7.79 10.34
CA GLU A 328 5.35 -8.51 9.24
C GLU A 328 4.69 -8.20 7.88
N LYS A 329 3.36 -8.18 7.84
CA LYS A 329 2.58 -7.90 6.64
C LYS A 329 2.78 -6.49 6.10
N TYR A 330 3.01 -5.51 6.98
CA TYR A 330 3.12 -4.09 6.61
C TYR A 330 4.56 -3.60 6.48
N LEU A 331 5.55 -4.24 7.11
CA LEU A 331 6.96 -3.81 7.10
C LEU A 331 7.50 -3.60 5.67
N ASP A 332 7.40 -4.61 4.82
CA ASP A 332 7.86 -4.54 3.42
C ASP A 332 7.08 -3.50 2.59
N ARG A 333 5.81 -3.25 2.94
CA ARG A 333 4.93 -2.34 2.19
C ARG A 333 5.17 -0.89 2.54
N CYS A 334 5.48 -0.65 3.81
CA CYS A 334 5.60 0.66 4.39
C CYS A 334 7.04 1.16 4.40
N CYS A 335 8.03 0.28 4.56
CA CYS A 335 9.42 0.68 4.81
C CYS A 335 10.33 0.33 3.64
N ILE A 336 10.95 1.36 3.06
CA ILE A 336 12.04 1.20 2.11
C ILE A 336 13.34 1.56 2.80
N TYR A 337 14.21 0.57 2.94
CA TYR A 337 15.52 0.75 3.52
C TYR A 337 16.57 1.06 2.45
N PHE A 338 17.53 1.89 2.84
CA PHE A 338 18.70 2.23 2.06
C PHE A 338 19.94 1.87 2.87
N TYR A 339 21.07 1.65 2.19
CA TYR A 339 22.28 1.14 2.85
C TYR A 339 22.85 2.17 3.85
N GLU A 340 22.77 3.46 3.51
CA GLU A 340 23.35 4.56 4.31
C GLU A 340 22.37 5.70 4.59
N ASP A 341 21.19 5.70 3.95
CA ASP A 341 20.16 6.72 4.13
C ASP A 341 19.08 6.23 5.11
N GLU A 342 18.38 7.17 5.76
CA GLU A 342 17.23 6.87 6.60
C GLU A 342 16.14 6.12 5.80
N PRO A 343 15.42 5.18 6.44
CA PRO A 343 14.35 4.47 5.78
C PRO A 343 13.24 5.43 5.37
N LEU A 344 12.78 5.29 4.12
CA LEU A 344 11.58 5.99 3.66
C LEU A 344 10.35 5.24 4.15
N ASN A 345 9.53 5.90 4.96
CA ASN A 345 8.26 5.38 5.45
C ASN A 345 7.09 5.87 4.59
N LYS A 346 6.42 4.97 3.88
CA LYS A 346 5.22 5.26 3.07
C LYS A 346 3.93 5.33 3.90
N CYS A 347 3.99 4.90 5.16
CA CYS A 347 2.84 4.72 6.04
C CYS A 347 3.03 5.45 7.38
N GLU A 348 3.69 6.63 7.38
CA GLU A 348 4.02 7.42 8.59
C GLU A 348 2.86 7.65 9.57
N LYS A 349 1.64 7.55 9.03
CA LYS A 349 0.37 7.70 9.71
C LYS A 349 0.08 6.62 10.76
N TYR A 350 0.59 5.40 10.56
CA TYR A 350 0.27 4.26 11.41
C TYR A 350 1.40 3.24 11.55
N PHE A 351 2.48 3.37 10.78
CA PHE A 351 3.61 2.44 10.82
C PHE A 351 4.89 3.15 11.21
N ASN A 352 5.76 2.46 11.97
CA ASN A 352 7.11 2.93 12.28
C ASN A 352 8.16 1.94 11.72
N CYS A 353 9.09 2.45 10.92
CA CYS A 353 10.15 1.68 10.28
C CYS A 353 11.39 1.47 11.15
N ASP A 354 11.46 2.10 12.32
CA ASP A 354 12.56 1.89 13.26
C ASP A 354 12.43 0.52 13.94
N GLN A 355 13.50 -0.27 13.85
CA GLN A 355 13.59 -1.61 14.43
C GLN A 355 13.54 -1.60 15.97
N ALA A 356 13.75 -0.45 16.62
CA ALA A 356 13.49 -0.28 18.05
C ALA A 356 12.03 -0.58 18.42
N TYR A 357 11.10 -0.35 17.49
CA TYR A 357 9.67 -0.61 17.68
C TYR A 357 9.22 -1.99 17.20
N ASN A 358 10.15 -2.89 16.87
CA ASN A 358 9.81 -4.25 16.50
C ASN A 358 9.06 -4.95 17.66
N PRO A 359 7.89 -5.59 17.43
CA PRO A 359 7.10 -6.24 18.49
C PRO A 359 7.89 -7.28 19.29
N TYR A 360 8.92 -7.88 18.68
CA TYR A 360 9.89 -8.75 19.35
C TYR A 360 10.51 -8.13 20.61
N ASN A 361 10.79 -6.82 20.59
CA ASN A 361 11.44 -6.12 21.69
C ASN A 361 10.54 -6.00 22.94
N ILE A 362 9.21 -6.04 22.76
CA ILE A 362 8.26 -6.16 23.86
C ILE A 362 8.13 -7.64 24.26
N TYR A 363 7.97 -8.54 23.29
CA TYR A 363 7.72 -9.95 23.54
C TYR A 363 8.82 -10.60 24.40
N THR A 364 10.10 -10.33 24.10
CA THR A 364 11.24 -10.85 24.87
C THR A 364 11.27 -10.43 26.34
N LYS A 365 10.50 -9.41 26.72
CA LYS A 365 10.36 -8.95 28.11
C LYS A 365 9.09 -9.48 28.79
N LEU A 366 8.20 -10.15 28.04
CA LEU A 366 6.99 -10.76 28.56
C LEU A 366 7.25 -12.21 28.98
N TYR A 367 6.68 -12.61 30.12
CA TYR A 367 6.64 -14.01 30.55
C TYR A 367 5.36 -14.69 30.01
N CYS A 368 5.44 -15.24 28.80
CA CYS A 368 4.34 -15.96 28.15
C CYS A 368 4.32 -17.44 28.56
N LYS A 369 3.14 -18.00 28.87
CA LYS A 369 3.05 -19.39 29.33
C LYS A 369 3.36 -20.35 28.17
N GLY A 370 4.30 -21.26 28.39
CA GLY A 370 4.74 -22.24 27.39
C GLY A 370 6.06 -21.89 26.70
N ASP A 371 6.59 -20.68 26.93
CA ASP A 371 7.78 -20.18 26.25
C ASP A 371 9.00 -20.16 27.18
N GLU A 372 9.56 -21.34 27.48
CA GLU A 372 10.87 -21.43 28.19
C GLU A 372 12.02 -20.86 27.34
N LYS A 373 11.79 -20.63 26.03
CA LYS A 373 12.70 -20.00 25.06
C LYS A 373 11.95 -19.09 24.07
N PRO A 374 11.77 -17.79 24.38
CA PRO A 374 11.00 -16.83 23.56
C PRO A 374 11.43 -16.76 22.09
N GLU A 375 12.73 -16.90 21.82
CA GLU A 375 13.34 -16.89 20.48
C GLU A 375 12.83 -17.99 19.54
N ILE A 376 12.31 -19.10 20.09
CA ILE A 376 11.84 -20.25 19.30
C ILE A 376 10.36 -20.08 18.92
N PHE A 377 9.57 -19.44 19.78
CA PHE A 377 8.11 -19.35 19.63
C PHE A 377 7.64 -18.02 19.04
N PHE A 378 8.49 -17.00 19.03
CA PHE A 378 8.18 -15.70 18.46
C PHE A 378 9.26 -15.26 17.48
N LYS A 379 8.91 -15.30 16.19
CA LYS A 379 9.77 -14.87 15.10
C LYS A 379 9.99 -13.35 15.18
N LYS A 380 11.25 -12.95 15.35
CA LYS A 380 11.66 -11.56 15.07
C LYS A 380 11.47 -11.30 13.58
N VAL A 381 10.61 -10.34 13.24
CA VAL A 381 10.41 -9.92 11.85
C VAL A 381 11.69 -9.23 11.39
N GLU A 382 12.32 -9.78 10.35
CA GLU A 382 13.57 -9.27 9.83
C GLU A 382 13.35 -8.02 8.96
N GLN A 383 14.31 -7.10 9.04
CA GLN A 383 14.30 -5.92 8.20
C GLN A 383 14.52 -6.32 6.72
N PRO A 384 13.77 -5.73 5.78
CA PRO A 384 14.01 -5.89 4.35
C PRO A 384 15.41 -5.45 3.95
N LYS A 385 16.02 -6.15 2.99
CA LYS A 385 17.33 -5.75 2.45
C LYS A 385 17.23 -4.35 1.82
N PRO A 386 18.21 -3.47 2.06
CA PRO A 386 18.23 -2.17 1.41
C PRO A 386 18.11 -2.27 -0.11
N ILE A 387 17.29 -1.41 -0.72
CA ILE A 387 17.02 -1.50 -2.15
C ILE A 387 18.25 -1.23 -3.01
N ASP A 388 19.19 -0.45 -2.49
CA ASP A 388 20.46 -0.11 -3.11
C ASP A 388 21.61 -1.05 -2.70
N TYR A 389 21.33 -2.11 -1.94
CA TYR A 389 22.33 -3.06 -1.44
C TYR A 389 23.25 -3.60 -2.54
N ASN A 390 22.68 -4.07 -3.66
CA ASN A 390 23.47 -4.63 -4.76
C ASN A 390 24.38 -3.58 -5.38
N VAL A 391 23.86 -2.39 -5.64
CA VAL A 391 24.62 -1.29 -6.25
C VAL A 391 25.76 -0.90 -5.32
N LYS A 392 25.49 -0.68 -4.03
CA LYS A 392 26.50 -0.34 -3.03
C LYS A 392 27.55 -1.43 -2.87
N THR A 393 27.15 -2.70 -2.89
CA THR A 393 28.07 -3.84 -2.79
C THR A 393 29.02 -3.89 -4.00
N ILE A 394 28.49 -3.75 -5.22
CA ILE A 394 29.30 -3.68 -6.45
C ILE A 394 30.25 -2.48 -6.40
N THR A 395 29.75 -1.30 -6.01
CA THR A 395 30.59 -0.10 -5.88
C THR A 395 31.73 -0.30 -4.88
N LYS A 396 31.45 -0.91 -3.72
CA LYS A 396 32.49 -1.22 -2.72
C LYS A 396 33.50 -2.23 -3.25
N LEU A 397 33.06 -3.29 -3.93
CA LEU A 397 33.96 -4.26 -4.56
C LEU A 397 34.84 -3.61 -5.64
N SER A 398 34.28 -2.70 -6.46
CA SER A 398 35.05 -1.97 -7.46
C SER A 398 36.02 -0.95 -6.88
N ALA A 399 35.73 -0.40 -5.69
CA ALA A 399 36.59 0.54 -4.99
C ALA A 399 37.69 -0.16 -4.17
N GLY A 400 37.44 -1.39 -3.70
CA GLY A 400 38.40 -2.24 -2.99
C GLY A 400 39.33 -3.03 -3.91
N GLY A 401 38.96 -3.22 -5.18
CA GLY A 401 39.90 -3.60 -6.24
C GLY A 401 40.68 -2.38 -6.71
N SER A 402 41.96 -2.55 -7.04
CA SER A 402 42.83 -1.52 -7.64
C SER A 402 42.29 -1.06 -8.99
N CYS A 403 41.18 -0.31 -9.02
CA CYS A 403 40.67 0.29 -10.24
C CYS A 403 40.76 1.81 -10.15
N ASN A 404 41.87 2.34 -10.65
CA ASN A 404 41.96 3.76 -10.98
C ASN A 404 41.01 4.04 -12.15
N LYS A 405 40.23 5.12 -12.01
CA LYS A 405 39.17 5.64 -12.90
C LYS A 405 39.38 5.51 -14.42
N PHE A 406 40.63 5.41 -14.87
CA PHE A 406 41.01 5.25 -16.28
C PHE A 406 40.94 3.81 -16.82
N LEU A 407 41.04 2.78 -15.97
CA LEU A 407 41.15 1.37 -16.40
C LEU A 407 39.84 0.58 -16.31
N CYS A 408 38.77 1.17 -15.76
CA CYS A 408 37.45 0.53 -15.65
C CYS A 408 36.39 1.09 -16.59
N ASP A 409 36.68 2.19 -17.28
CA ASP A 409 35.76 2.78 -18.24
C ASP A 409 36.04 2.17 -19.64
N PRO A 410 35.07 1.46 -20.26
CA PRO A 410 35.25 0.87 -21.57
C PRO A 410 35.71 1.86 -22.65
N TYR A 411 35.36 3.14 -22.51
CA TYR A 411 35.80 4.21 -23.40
C TYR A 411 37.31 4.44 -23.30
N TYR A 412 37.85 4.58 -22.08
CA TYR A 412 39.28 4.83 -21.88
C TYR A 412 40.15 3.61 -22.20
N ILE A 413 39.66 2.40 -21.93
CA ILE A 413 40.35 1.17 -22.35
C ILE A 413 40.47 1.12 -23.88
N PHE A 414 39.39 1.43 -24.60
CA PHE A 414 39.40 1.46 -26.06
C PHE A 414 40.36 2.53 -26.60
N VAL A 415 40.34 3.73 -26.02
CA VAL A 415 41.22 4.84 -26.41
C VAL A 415 42.70 4.53 -26.13
N LEU A 416 43.03 3.94 -24.97
CA LEU A 416 44.41 3.55 -24.66
C LEU A 416 44.90 2.43 -25.60
N GLY A 417 44.04 1.47 -25.90
CA GLY A 417 44.34 0.39 -26.85
C GLY A 417 44.63 0.92 -28.25
N THR A 418 43.81 1.86 -28.76
CA THR A 418 44.04 2.46 -30.08
C THR A 418 45.33 3.28 -30.12
N PHE A 419 45.65 4.04 -29.08
CA PHE A 419 46.92 4.78 -29.01
C PHE A 419 48.14 3.85 -28.94
N MET A 420 48.07 2.72 -28.23
CA MET A 420 49.16 1.73 -28.23
C MET A 420 49.38 1.11 -29.62
N VAL A 421 48.30 0.75 -30.33
CA VAL A 421 48.39 0.22 -31.70
C VAL A 421 48.95 1.26 -32.66
N MET A 422 48.53 2.52 -32.53
CA MET A 422 49.02 3.60 -33.39
C MET A 422 50.50 3.92 -33.11
N GLY A 423 50.91 3.90 -31.84
CA GLY A 423 52.31 4.09 -31.45
C GLY A 423 53.22 2.94 -31.92
N THR A 424 52.76 1.70 -31.82
CA THR A 424 53.53 0.53 -32.31
C THR A 424 53.68 0.54 -33.84
N LEU A 425 52.63 0.90 -34.58
CA LEU A 425 52.71 1.09 -36.03
C LEU A 425 53.67 2.21 -36.43
N LEU A 426 53.67 3.33 -35.70
CA LEU A 426 54.61 4.43 -35.93
C LEU A 426 56.06 4.01 -35.67
N MET A 427 56.32 3.25 -34.60
CA MET A 427 57.65 2.72 -34.31
C MET A 427 58.12 1.77 -35.41
N LEU A 428 57.26 0.84 -35.87
CA LEU A 428 57.58 -0.07 -36.98
C LEU A 428 57.88 0.69 -38.29
N LEU A 429 57.20 1.80 -38.57
CA LEU A 429 57.49 2.65 -39.73
C LEU A 429 58.82 3.39 -39.61
N VAL A 430 59.25 3.75 -38.40
CA VAL A 430 60.54 4.39 -38.15
C VAL A 430 61.69 3.37 -38.28
N PHE A 431 61.53 2.15 -37.75
CA PHE A 431 62.56 1.12 -37.78
C PHE A 431 62.69 0.41 -39.14
N ASN A 432 61.65 0.38 -39.97
CA ASN A 432 61.71 -0.17 -41.33
C ASN A 432 62.22 0.84 -42.38
N LYS A 433 62.79 1.97 -41.95
CA LYS A 433 63.32 3.03 -42.82
C LYS A 433 64.85 3.17 -42.79
N VAL A 434 65.56 2.17 -42.24
CA VAL A 434 67.02 2.05 -42.25
C VAL A 434 67.45 0.97 -43.22
#